data_AF-A0A530BEZ2-F1
#
_entry.id   AF-A0A530BEZ2-F1
#
_cell.length_a   1.000
_cell.length_b   1.000
_cell.length_c   1.000
_cell.angle_alpha   90.00
_cell.angle_beta   90.00
_cell.angle_gamma   90.00
#
_symmetry.space_group_name_H-M   'P 1'
#
loop_
_entity.id
_entity.type
_entity.pdbx_description
1 polymer ?
#
loop_
_entity_poly.entity_id
_entity_poly.type
_entity_poly.pdbx_seq_one_letter_code
_entity_poly.pdbx_strand_id
1 'polypeptide(L)'
;MSVKSLKFGLAAALAILLAPMASAQEALSPDEMAALCHGGGSICVSATIPVTRTTQAVQSWMSPDVGAAWAAGYKGKGVTITMVDDFSSTSRFSGNFGIGVQTQRHGEWTREEASMIAPAATIRSKDFSTGTYVPLAGGRNVLNLSYGMYTTAGYSPNQIWWAPEEASIIS
;
A
#
# COMPACT_ATOMS: atom_id res chain seq x y z
N MET A 1 -17.25 44.74 67.40
CA MET A 1 -18.19 44.33 66.34
C MET A 1 -17.49 44.45 64.99
N SER A 2 -17.27 43.33 64.30
CA SER A 2 -17.48 43.16 62.84
C SER A 2 -16.85 41.83 62.42
N VAL A 3 -17.72 40.90 62.02
CA VAL A 3 -17.41 39.60 61.43
C VAL A 3 -17.22 39.77 59.93
N LYS A 4 -16.34 38.96 59.31
CA LYS A 4 -16.41 38.37 57.94
C LYS A 4 -14.97 38.20 57.41
N SER A 5 -14.57 37.14 56.72
CA SER A 5 -15.25 35.92 56.29
C SER A 5 -14.17 35.05 55.63
N LEU A 6 -14.17 33.76 55.97
CA LEU A 6 -13.37 32.71 55.33
C LEU A 6 -13.79 32.59 53.85
N LYS A 7 -12.85 32.62 52.91
CA LYS A 7 -13.09 32.22 51.52
C LYS A 7 -12.19 31.04 51.17
N PHE A 8 -12.81 29.87 51.09
CA PHE A 8 -12.28 28.70 50.42
C PHE A 8 -12.20 29.00 48.92
N GLY A 9 -10.98 29.09 48.39
CA GLY A 9 -10.73 29.09 46.94
C GLY A 9 -10.48 27.66 46.48
N LEU A 10 -11.52 27.02 45.96
CA LEU A 10 -11.43 25.75 45.25
C LEU A 10 -10.82 26.03 43.87
N ALA A 11 -9.52 25.77 43.69
CA ALA A 11 -8.92 25.71 42.36
C ALA A 11 -8.80 24.24 41.97
N ALA A 12 -9.69 23.81 41.07
CA ALA A 12 -9.69 22.47 40.52
C ALA A 12 -8.37 22.21 39.78
N ALA A 13 -7.58 21.24 40.27
CA ALA A 13 -6.48 20.67 39.52
C ALA A 13 -7.09 19.87 38.35
N LEU A 14 -6.95 20.39 37.13
CA LEU A 14 -7.24 19.64 35.92
C LEU A 14 -6.12 18.60 35.74
N ALA A 15 -6.30 17.42 36.34
CA ALA A 15 -5.50 16.25 36.00
C ALA A 15 -5.90 15.81 34.59
N ILE A 16 -5.08 16.14 33.59
CA ILE A 16 -5.16 15.52 32.27
C ILE A 16 -4.74 14.06 32.47
N LEU A 17 -5.72 13.18 32.63
CA LEU A 17 -5.52 11.74 32.49
C LEU A 17 -5.07 11.48 31.05
N LEU A 18 -3.76 11.28 30.86
CA LEU A 18 -3.23 10.56 29.71
C LEU A 18 -3.79 9.14 29.81
N ALA A 19 -4.93 8.90 29.16
CA ALA A 19 -5.35 7.54 28.89
C ALA A 19 -4.24 6.89 28.04
N PRO A 20 -3.75 5.69 28.39
CA PRO A 20 -2.94 4.94 27.44
C PRO A 20 -3.81 4.71 26.21
N MET A 21 -3.35 5.18 25.06
CA MET A 21 -3.90 4.76 23.77
C MET A 21 -3.68 3.25 23.70
N ALA A 22 -4.69 2.48 24.11
CA ALA A 22 -4.74 1.06 23.87
C ALA A 22 -4.77 0.90 22.35
N SER A 23 -3.66 0.47 21.77
CA SER A 23 -3.58 0.10 20.36
C SER A 23 -4.62 -0.98 20.10
N ALA A 24 -5.73 -0.60 19.47
CA ALA A 24 -6.70 -1.53 18.93
C ALA A 24 -6.00 -2.26 17.77
N GLN A 25 -5.45 -3.43 18.10
CA GLN A 25 -4.78 -4.32 17.17
C GLN A 25 -5.86 -5.08 16.41
N GLU A 26 -6.37 -4.49 15.33
CA GLU A 26 -7.24 -5.23 14.41
C GLU A 26 -6.35 -6.10 13.54
N ALA A 27 -6.20 -7.36 13.95
CA ALA A 27 -5.47 -8.37 13.19
C ALA A 27 -6.27 -8.69 11.92
N LEU A 28 -5.68 -8.51 10.74
CA LEU A 28 -6.18 -9.13 9.52
C LEU A 28 -6.16 -10.66 9.71
N SER A 29 -7.28 -11.30 9.38
CA SER A 29 -7.47 -12.75 9.49
C SER A 29 -6.43 -13.48 8.62
N PRO A 30 -5.83 -14.59 9.11
CA PRO A 30 -5.01 -15.49 8.28
C PRO A 30 -5.70 -15.96 6.99
N ASP A 31 -7.04 -15.98 6.98
CA ASP A 31 -7.84 -16.40 5.83
C ASP A 31 -7.78 -15.38 4.66
N GLU A 32 -7.47 -14.12 4.93
CA GLU A 32 -7.29 -13.07 3.91
C GLU A 32 -5.91 -13.11 3.24
N MET A 33 -4.93 -13.77 3.89
CA MET A 33 -3.58 -13.99 3.35
C MET A 33 -3.48 -15.24 2.47
N ALA A 34 -4.45 -16.16 2.56
CA ALA A 34 -4.47 -17.43 1.84
C ALA A 34 -5.39 -17.45 0.59
N ALA A 35 -6.22 -16.43 0.38
CA ALA A 35 -7.15 -16.37 -0.75
C ALA A 35 -6.51 -15.84 -2.05
N LEU A 36 -5.43 -16.49 -2.51
CA LEU A 36 -4.85 -16.26 -3.84
C LEU A 36 -4.45 -17.62 -4.45
N CYS A 37 -5.38 -18.55 -4.61
CA CYS A 37 -5.23 -19.72 -5.51
C CYS A 37 -6.54 -20.51 -5.67
N HIS A 38 -7.58 -19.95 -6.30
CA HIS A 38 -8.65 -20.78 -6.87
C HIS A 38 -9.24 -20.15 -8.15
N GLY A 39 -8.94 -20.77 -9.30
CA GLY A 39 -9.55 -20.47 -10.60
C GLY A 39 -8.51 -20.16 -11.67
N GLY A 40 -8.51 -20.92 -12.76
CA GLY A 40 -7.46 -20.91 -13.79
C GLY A 40 -7.20 -19.54 -14.42
N GLY A 41 -5.94 -19.12 -14.39
CA GLY A 41 -5.43 -17.85 -14.89
C GLY A 41 -4.29 -17.38 -13.99
N SER A 42 -3.06 -17.65 -14.40
CA SER A 42 -1.83 -17.52 -13.59
C SER A 42 -1.68 -16.17 -12.87
N ILE A 43 -1.81 -16.20 -11.54
CA ILE A 43 -1.26 -15.20 -10.61
C ILE A 43 -0.45 -15.96 -9.58
N CYS A 44 0.86 -16.02 -9.78
CA CYS A 44 1.78 -16.70 -8.89
C CYS A 44 2.18 -15.76 -7.75
N VAL A 45 1.84 -16.15 -6.52
CA VAL A 45 2.43 -15.58 -5.32
C VAL A 45 3.86 -16.11 -5.20
N SER A 46 4.86 -15.25 -5.35
CA SER A 46 6.18 -15.50 -4.80
C SER A 46 6.78 -14.21 -4.29
N ALA A 47 6.35 -13.85 -3.09
CA ALA A 47 7.18 -13.10 -2.17
C ALA A 47 6.76 -13.52 -0.77
N THR A 48 7.57 -14.37 -0.15
CA THR A 48 7.49 -14.68 1.28
C THR A 48 7.84 -13.40 2.04
N ILE A 49 6.84 -12.64 2.47
CA ILE A 49 7.05 -11.55 3.40
C ILE A 49 7.18 -12.18 4.79
N PRO A 50 8.32 -12.05 5.49
CA PRO A 50 8.44 -12.53 6.86
C PRO A 50 7.40 -11.83 7.74
N VAL A 51 6.56 -12.63 8.40
CA VAL A 51 5.56 -12.17 9.38
C VAL A 51 6.31 -11.79 10.67
N THR A 52 6.94 -10.64 10.66
CA THR A 52 7.26 -9.89 11.88
C THR A 52 6.43 -8.62 11.84
N ARG A 53 5.29 -8.63 12.55
CA ARG A 53 4.52 -7.42 12.84
C ARG A 53 5.31 -6.54 13.80
N THR A 54 6.31 -5.86 13.30
CA THR A 54 6.72 -4.58 13.88
C THR A 54 5.59 -3.59 13.58
N THR A 55 5.26 -2.74 14.55
CA THR A 55 4.53 -1.50 14.27
C THR A 55 5.18 -0.88 13.04
N GLN A 56 4.45 -0.83 11.92
CA GLN A 56 5.02 -0.35 10.67
C GLN A 56 5.44 1.10 10.87
N ALA A 57 6.75 1.30 10.95
CA ALA A 57 7.34 2.60 11.14
C ALA A 57 7.49 3.26 9.76
N VAL A 58 7.26 4.56 9.72
CA VAL A 58 7.59 5.37 8.54
C VAL A 58 9.09 5.26 8.32
N GLN A 59 9.48 4.80 7.14
CA GLN A 59 10.89 4.67 6.78
C GLN A 59 11.47 6.06 6.48
N SER A 60 12.77 6.24 6.70
CA SER A 60 13.44 7.55 6.52
C SER A 60 13.39 8.09 5.09
N TRP A 61 13.18 7.22 4.10
CA TRP A 61 13.02 7.59 2.69
C TRP A 61 11.58 8.02 2.35
N MET A 62 10.59 7.67 3.17
CA MET A 62 9.20 8.03 2.92
C MET A 62 8.99 9.51 3.17
N SER A 63 8.15 10.15 2.35
CA SER A 63 7.71 11.52 2.62
C SER A 63 7.06 11.61 4.01
N PRO A 64 7.31 12.68 4.80
CA PRO A 64 6.62 12.93 6.06
C PRO A 64 5.09 12.89 5.95
N ASP A 65 4.55 13.21 4.77
CA ASP A 65 3.11 13.17 4.49
C ASP A 65 2.53 11.75 4.60
N VAL A 66 3.33 10.71 4.40
CA VAL A 66 2.91 9.31 4.61
C VAL A 66 2.59 9.08 6.08
N GLY A 67 3.46 9.56 6.98
CA GLY A 67 3.24 9.50 8.42
C GLY A 67 2.02 10.31 8.87
N ALA A 68 1.84 11.51 8.29
CA ALA A 68 0.67 12.33 8.55
C ALA A 68 -0.63 11.65 8.08
N ALA A 69 -0.64 11.06 6.88
CA ALA A 69 -1.76 10.31 6.35
C ALA A 69 -2.12 9.10 7.23
N TRP A 70 -1.12 8.34 7.67
CA TRP A 70 -1.32 7.22 8.58
C TRP A 70 -1.89 7.63 9.93
N ALA A 71 -1.41 8.74 10.50
CA ALA A 71 -1.91 9.30 11.74
C ALA A 71 -3.37 9.76 11.62
N ALA A 72 -3.78 10.22 10.43
CA ALA A 72 -5.17 10.53 10.09
C ALA A 72 -6.02 9.30 9.71
N GLY A 73 -5.45 8.08 9.75
CA GLY A 73 -6.16 6.83 9.46
C GLY A 73 -6.16 6.41 7.98
N TYR A 74 -5.50 7.17 7.10
CA TYR A 74 -5.39 6.85 5.68
C TYR A 74 -4.25 5.87 5.42
N LYS A 75 -4.57 4.56 5.48
CA LYS A 75 -3.62 3.46 5.21
C LYS A 75 -3.96 2.62 3.97
N GLY A 76 -4.94 3.06 3.17
CA GLY A 76 -5.37 2.36 1.96
C GLY A 76 -6.53 1.36 2.16
N LYS A 77 -7.21 1.36 3.31
CA LYS A 77 -8.36 0.48 3.56
C LYS A 77 -9.42 0.64 2.46
N GLY A 78 -9.88 -0.48 1.90
CA GLY A 78 -10.90 -0.51 0.84
C GLY A 78 -10.40 -0.14 -0.55
N VAL A 79 -9.08 0.00 -0.73
CA VAL A 79 -8.43 0.18 -2.03
C VAL A 79 -7.83 -1.15 -2.48
N THR A 80 -8.05 -1.50 -3.75
CA THR A 80 -7.25 -2.52 -4.44
C THR A 80 -6.22 -1.82 -5.32
N ILE A 81 -4.94 -2.08 -5.06
CA ILE A 81 -3.83 -1.62 -5.90
C ILE A 81 -3.37 -2.79 -6.75
N THR A 82 -3.47 -2.66 -8.08
CA THR A 82 -2.91 -3.65 -9.00
C THR A 82 -1.62 -3.11 -9.60
N MET A 83 -0.52 -3.79 -9.31
CA MET A 83 0.80 -3.54 -9.87
C MET A 83 0.89 -4.26 -11.21
N VAL A 84 1.00 -3.53 -12.31
CA VAL A 84 1.24 -4.11 -13.65
C VAL A 84 2.69 -3.85 -14.00
N ASP A 85 3.51 -4.88 -13.91
CA ASP A 85 4.97 -4.74 -13.93
C ASP A 85 5.68 -6.09 -14.18
N ASP A 86 7.01 -6.10 -14.18
CA ASP A 86 7.85 -7.29 -14.33
C ASP A 86 7.83 -8.17 -13.07
N PHE A 87 7.12 -9.30 -13.17
CA PHE A 87 7.09 -10.35 -12.16
C PHE A 87 7.67 -11.68 -12.66
N SER A 88 8.06 -11.77 -13.94
CA SER A 88 8.37 -13.03 -14.61
C SER A 88 9.74 -13.08 -15.29
N SER A 89 10.47 -11.97 -15.44
CA SER A 89 11.75 -11.95 -16.16
C SER A 89 12.83 -12.83 -15.50
N THR A 90 14.09 -12.69 -15.87
CA THR A 90 15.22 -13.17 -15.05
C THR A 90 16.07 -12.02 -14.51
N SER A 91 15.72 -10.78 -14.89
CA SER A 91 16.39 -9.58 -14.42
C SER A 91 16.04 -9.34 -12.96
N ARG A 92 17.05 -9.28 -12.11
CA ARG A 92 16.91 -8.98 -10.69
C ARG A 92 18.01 -8.03 -10.27
N PHE A 93 17.72 -7.20 -9.27
CA PHE A 93 18.69 -6.27 -8.70
C PHE A 93 18.49 -6.15 -7.20
N SER A 94 19.59 -5.83 -6.51
CA SER A 94 19.60 -5.70 -5.06
C SER A 94 19.29 -4.28 -4.62
N GLY A 95 18.58 -4.15 -3.49
CA GLY A 95 18.13 -2.88 -2.92
C GLY A 95 17.71 -3.06 -1.46
N ASN A 96 17.33 -1.98 -0.79
CA ASN A 96 16.90 -2.02 0.61
C ASN A 96 15.93 -0.86 0.92
N PHE A 97 14.66 -1.17 1.17
CA PHE A 97 13.66 -0.18 1.61
C PHE A 97 13.63 0.05 3.13
N GLY A 98 14.71 -0.27 3.84
CA GLY A 98 14.80 -0.13 5.30
C GLY A 98 14.37 -1.38 6.08
N ILE A 99 14.08 -2.49 5.39
CA ILE A 99 13.74 -3.79 6.01
C ILE A 99 14.80 -4.88 5.76
N GLY A 100 15.94 -4.50 5.18
CA GLY A 100 17.03 -5.41 4.83
C GLY A 100 17.30 -5.42 3.33
N VAL A 101 18.50 -5.91 2.96
CA VAL A 101 18.85 -6.08 1.55
C VAL A 101 18.06 -7.23 0.97
N GLN A 102 17.39 -6.97 -0.15
CA GLN A 102 16.67 -7.98 -0.92
C GLN A 102 17.16 -7.94 -2.37
N THR A 103 16.96 -9.02 -3.10
CA THR A 103 17.24 -9.09 -4.54
C THR A 103 15.93 -9.44 -5.24
N GLN A 104 15.35 -8.44 -5.91
CA GLN A 104 14.01 -8.51 -6.46
C GLN A 104 13.97 -8.11 -7.94
N ARG A 105 12.86 -8.42 -8.60
CA ARG A 105 12.49 -7.87 -9.92
C ARG A 105 11.99 -6.46 -9.78
N HIS A 106 11.85 -5.76 -10.90
CA HIS A 106 11.30 -4.41 -10.91
C HIS A 106 9.88 -4.37 -10.32
N GLY A 107 8.99 -5.27 -10.74
CA GLY A 107 7.62 -5.31 -10.21
C GLY A 107 7.52 -5.72 -8.75
N GLU A 108 8.42 -6.60 -8.29
CA GLU A 108 8.50 -6.97 -6.87
C GLU A 108 8.85 -5.75 -6.01
N TRP A 109 9.80 -4.92 -6.45
CA TRP A 109 10.18 -3.69 -5.75
C TRP A 109 9.04 -2.66 -5.72
N THR A 110 8.41 -2.37 -6.86
CA THR A 110 7.31 -1.40 -6.90
C THR A 110 6.12 -1.87 -6.07
N ARG A 111 5.86 -3.18 -6.02
CA ARG A 111 4.84 -3.79 -5.17
C ARG A 111 5.17 -3.64 -3.69
N GLU A 112 6.43 -3.87 -3.32
CA GLU A 112 6.87 -3.71 -1.93
C GLU A 112 6.71 -2.25 -1.49
N GLU A 113 7.15 -1.29 -2.29
CA GLU A 113 6.96 0.14 -2.03
C GLU A 113 5.48 0.47 -1.79
N ALA A 114 4.58 0.05 -2.69
CA ALA A 114 3.15 0.27 -2.55
C ALA A 114 2.58 -0.35 -1.25
N SER A 115 2.99 -1.58 -0.92
CA SER A 115 2.58 -2.25 0.32
C SER A 115 3.12 -1.57 1.58
N MET A 116 4.28 -0.94 1.47
CA MET A 116 4.89 -0.19 2.57
C MET A 116 4.20 1.15 2.80
N ILE A 117 3.64 1.78 1.76
CA ILE A 117 2.92 3.07 1.83
C ILE A 117 1.44 2.90 2.19
N ALA A 118 0.77 1.90 1.63
CA ALA A 118 -0.66 1.64 1.79
C ALA A 118 -0.92 0.25 2.42
N PRO A 119 -0.54 0.04 3.69
CA PRO A 119 -0.50 -1.29 4.29
C PRO A 119 -1.86 -1.93 4.57
N ALA A 120 -2.95 -1.16 4.48
CA ALA A 120 -4.31 -1.67 4.60
C ALA A 120 -5.00 -1.83 3.23
N ALA A 121 -4.28 -1.61 2.12
CA ALA A 121 -4.80 -1.88 0.78
C ALA A 121 -4.65 -3.36 0.41
N THR A 122 -5.54 -3.84 -0.45
CA THR A 122 -5.36 -5.13 -1.13
C THR A 122 -4.39 -4.93 -2.29
N ILE A 123 -3.24 -5.62 -2.26
CA ILE A 123 -2.24 -5.51 -3.34
C ILE A 123 -2.34 -6.73 -4.27
N ARG A 124 -2.47 -6.48 -5.57
CA ARG A 124 -2.45 -7.49 -6.64
C ARG A 124 -1.23 -7.27 -7.52
N SER A 125 -0.69 -8.36 -8.06
CA SER A 125 0.39 -8.34 -9.05
C SER A 125 -0.11 -8.91 -10.35
N LYS A 126 0.20 -8.22 -11.44
CA LYS A 126 -0.11 -8.62 -12.81
C LYS A 126 1.16 -8.47 -13.61
N ASP A 127 1.66 -9.57 -14.17
CA ASP A 127 2.80 -9.50 -15.07
C ASP A 127 2.39 -8.83 -16.39
N PHE A 128 3.22 -7.90 -16.86
CA PHE A 128 2.95 -7.11 -18.08
C PHE A 128 3.14 -7.90 -19.39
N SER A 129 3.69 -9.12 -19.34
CA SER A 129 4.01 -9.93 -20.53
C SER A 129 2.97 -11.01 -20.88
N THR A 130 1.78 -11.00 -20.25
CA THR A 130 0.85 -12.13 -20.39
C THR A 130 -0.13 -12.05 -21.57
N GLY A 131 -0.32 -10.88 -22.18
CA GLY A 131 -1.33 -10.66 -23.23
C GLY A 131 -2.78 -10.74 -22.72
N THR A 132 -3.04 -10.46 -21.44
CA THR A 132 -4.36 -10.53 -20.79
C THR A 132 -4.75 -9.22 -20.11
N TYR A 133 -6.05 -8.92 -20.10
CA TYR A 133 -6.61 -7.71 -19.48
C TYR A 133 -6.24 -7.58 -18.00
N VAL A 134 -6.30 -6.35 -17.47
CA VAL A 134 -6.10 -6.06 -16.05
C VAL A 134 -7.44 -6.15 -15.31
N PRO A 135 -7.69 -7.18 -14.49
CA PRO A 135 -8.97 -7.31 -13.79
C PRO A 135 -9.10 -6.27 -12.68
N LEU A 136 -10.22 -5.54 -12.66
CA LEU A 136 -10.58 -4.65 -11.57
C LEU A 136 -11.31 -5.42 -10.45
N ALA A 137 -11.15 -4.96 -9.21
CA ALA A 137 -11.95 -5.42 -8.08
C ALA A 137 -13.21 -4.55 -7.92
N GLY A 138 -14.17 -5.03 -7.12
CA GLY A 138 -15.23 -4.15 -6.63
C GLY A 138 -14.65 -3.05 -5.72
N GLY A 139 -15.17 -1.82 -5.83
CA GLY A 139 -14.73 -0.69 -5.03
C GLY A 139 -13.65 0.18 -5.70
N ARG A 140 -12.77 0.77 -4.90
CA ARG A 140 -11.76 1.71 -5.40
C ARG A 140 -10.54 0.95 -5.90
N ASN A 141 -10.21 1.17 -7.17
CA ASN A 141 -9.03 0.58 -7.82
C ASN A 141 -7.97 1.65 -8.04
N VAL A 142 -6.71 1.26 -7.87
CA VAL A 142 -5.53 2.01 -8.28
C VAL A 142 -4.68 1.08 -9.14
N LEU A 143 -4.32 1.51 -10.33
CA LEU A 143 -3.41 0.78 -11.20
C LEU A 143 -2.05 1.47 -11.15
N ASN A 144 -1.01 0.73 -10.77
CA ASN A 144 0.36 1.22 -10.81
C ASN A 144 1.05 0.65 -12.05
N LEU A 145 1.46 1.53 -12.96
CA LEU A 145 2.06 1.20 -14.25
C LEU A 145 3.46 1.80 -14.29
N SER A 146 4.41 1.23 -13.56
CA SER A 146 5.80 1.73 -13.50
C SER A 146 6.61 1.37 -14.76
N TYR A 147 5.98 1.47 -15.92
CA TYR A 147 6.59 1.25 -17.22
C TYR A 147 6.12 2.35 -18.19
N GLY A 148 6.93 2.58 -19.22
CA GLY A 148 6.61 3.53 -20.29
C GLY A 148 6.51 2.82 -21.63
N MET A 149 5.67 3.35 -22.52
CA MET A 149 5.56 2.91 -23.90
C MET A 149 5.96 4.04 -24.83
N TYR A 150 6.70 3.67 -25.87
CA TYR A 150 7.18 4.59 -26.89
C TYR A 150 6.69 4.13 -28.25
N THR A 151 6.31 5.07 -29.10
CA THR A 151 5.97 4.81 -30.50
C THR A 151 6.71 5.80 -31.40
N THR A 152 6.71 5.52 -32.70
CA THR A 152 7.25 6.43 -33.72
C THR A 152 6.50 7.76 -33.69
N ALA A 153 7.24 8.87 -33.76
CA ALA A 153 6.65 10.20 -33.82
C ALA A 153 5.64 10.31 -34.98
N GLY A 154 4.50 10.95 -34.72
CA GLY A 154 3.43 11.14 -35.71
C GLY A 154 2.30 10.09 -35.64
N TYR A 155 2.44 9.05 -34.83
CA TYR A 155 1.32 8.13 -34.53
C TYR A 155 0.39 8.74 -33.48
N SER A 156 -0.91 8.77 -33.76
CA SER A 156 -1.95 9.05 -32.78
C SER A 156 -2.33 7.78 -31.98
N PRO A 157 -2.91 7.91 -30.77
CA PRO A 157 -3.23 6.75 -29.92
C PRO A 157 -4.11 5.67 -30.57
N ASN A 158 -4.98 6.04 -31.52
CA ASN A 158 -5.82 5.11 -32.28
C ASN A 158 -5.09 4.39 -33.43
N GLN A 159 -3.83 4.74 -33.70
CA GLN A 159 -2.95 4.07 -34.67
C GLN A 159 -1.99 3.09 -33.98
N ILE A 160 -2.02 3.02 -32.65
CA ILE A 160 -1.20 2.11 -31.85
C ILE A 160 -2.03 0.85 -31.58
N TRP A 161 -1.47 -0.32 -31.91
CA TRP A 161 -2.06 -1.59 -31.51
C TRP A 161 -1.70 -1.88 -30.05
N TRP A 162 -2.65 -1.60 -29.15
CA TRP A 162 -2.51 -1.88 -27.73
C TRP A 162 -2.65 -3.38 -27.45
N ALA A 163 -1.79 -3.93 -26.60
CA ALA A 163 -2.02 -5.29 -26.11
C ALA A 163 -3.26 -5.31 -25.19
N PRO A 164 -3.87 -6.49 -24.93
CA PRO A 164 -5.07 -6.58 -24.11
C PRO A 164 -4.94 -5.93 -22.72
N GLU A 165 -3.75 -5.97 -22.13
CA GLU A 165 -3.38 -5.22 -20.93
C GLU A 165 -3.65 -3.71 -21.08
N GLU A 166 -2.93 -3.03 -21.97
CA GLU A 166 -3.03 -1.59 -22.16
C GLU A 166 -4.40 -1.16 -22.65
N ALA A 167 -4.99 -1.95 -23.56
CA ALA A 167 -6.32 -1.71 -24.06
C ALA A 167 -7.32 -1.63 -22.90
N SER A 168 -7.24 -2.54 -21.92
CA SER A 168 -8.12 -2.56 -20.75
C SER A 168 -7.91 -1.42 -19.75
N ILE A 169 -6.80 -0.68 -19.86
CA ILE A 169 -6.46 0.46 -18.99
C ILE A 169 -6.91 1.77 -19.64
N ILE A 170 -6.70 1.91 -20.94
CA ILE A 170 -6.87 3.17 -21.69
C ILE A 170 -8.30 3.34 -22.21
N SER A 171 -9.08 2.26 -22.35
CA SER A 171 -10.43 2.27 -22.94
C SER A 171 -11.54 2.69 -21.98
#